data_AF-A0A6N1VE94-F1
#
_entry.id   AF-A0A6N1VE94-F1
#
_cell.length_a   1.000
_cell.length_b   1.000
_cell.length_c   1.000
_cell.angle_alpha   90.00
_cell.angle_beta   90.00
_cell.angle_gamma   90.00
#
_symmetry.space_group_name_H-M   'P 1'
#
loop_
_entity.id
_entity.type
_entity.pdbx_description
1 polymer ?
#
loop_
_entity_poly.entity_id
_entity_poly.type
_entity_poly.pdbx_seq_one_letter_code
_entity_poly.pdbx_strand_id
1 'polypeptide(L)'
;MAPPKTIRNGTLGKRELRLVEKDGTYFGLADGKICVEGDDADDVWRRLHDESGKSDPDYFGYSGARNRFLKFFPNGFHSDGYALQERDYKVAAKQKLDTSAPLEASANGTGFGEAILSAYRSTNLLSPFEKTRLQAVLRGPRADRFVSAAAKFTLAPSESALHDLSTILKPDDCAKWTVVTYLPFLWQPDKHIFLKPEVTKDYATRVGHPFASIYTPSLDFNVYASLLDLRQRTEMELADLKPRDGIDIQSFIWIVGDYREGREAVYE
;
A
#
# COMPACT_ATOMS: atom_id res chain seq x y z
N MET A 1 -0.67 -31.12 -31.45
CA MET A 1 -0.39 -30.38 -30.20
C MET A 1 -0.35 -28.91 -30.53
N ALA A 2 -1.08 -28.08 -29.79
CA ALA A 2 -1.02 -26.63 -29.99
C ALA A 2 0.37 -26.12 -29.53
N PRO A 3 0.94 -25.13 -30.22
CA PRO A 3 2.17 -24.51 -29.76
C PRO A 3 1.94 -23.84 -28.39
N PRO A 4 2.92 -23.86 -27.48
CA PRO A 4 2.82 -23.16 -26.21
C PRO A 4 2.52 -21.67 -26.43
N LYS A 5 1.51 -21.16 -25.73
CA LYS A 5 1.03 -19.78 -25.88
C LYS A 5 1.42 -18.95 -24.66
N THR A 6 2.12 -17.84 -24.85
CA THR A 6 2.31 -16.88 -23.75
C THR A 6 1.00 -16.16 -23.49
N ILE A 7 0.50 -16.23 -22.26
CA ILE A 7 -0.78 -15.62 -21.85
C ILE A 7 -0.58 -14.42 -20.94
N ARG A 8 0.57 -14.32 -20.26
CA ARG A 8 0.96 -13.15 -19.44
C ARG A 8 2.47 -12.93 -19.54
N ASN A 9 2.88 -11.67 -19.48
CA ASN A 9 4.29 -11.30 -19.35
C ASN A 9 4.42 -10.18 -18.32
N GLY A 10 5.64 -9.99 -17.84
CA GLY A 10 5.96 -8.99 -16.84
C GLY A 10 7.45 -8.98 -16.55
N THR A 11 7.86 -8.14 -15.61
CA THR A 11 9.24 -8.08 -15.15
C THR A 11 9.31 -8.13 -13.64
N LEU A 12 10.42 -8.61 -13.11
CA LEU A 12 10.79 -8.47 -11.70
C LEU A 12 12.24 -7.99 -11.63
N GLY A 13 12.42 -6.71 -11.30
CA GLY A 13 13.71 -6.05 -11.45
C GLY A 13 14.17 -6.07 -12.92
N LYS A 14 15.30 -6.73 -13.18
CA LYS A 14 15.86 -6.91 -14.54
C LYS A 14 15.40 -8.20 -15.23
N ARG A 15 14.65 -9.06 -14.54
CA ARG A 15 14.27 -10.38 -15.04
C ARG A 15 12.98 -10.31 -15.85
N GLU A 16 12.93 -11.02 -16.96
CA GLU A 16 11.72 -11.20 -17.76
C GLU A 16 10.92 -12.37 -17.21
N LEU A 17 9.64 -12.14 -16.90
CA LEU A 17 8.70 -13.18 -16.46
C LEU A 17 7.66 -13.44 -17.55
N ARG A 18 7.37 -14.71 -17.82
CA ARG A 18 6.33 -15.15 -18.76
C ARG A 18 5.48 -16.26 -18.18
N LEU A 19 4.17 -16.15 -18.34
CA LEU A 19 3.23 -17.24 -18.10
C LEU A 19 2.86 -17.85 -19.45
N VAL A 20 3.10 -19.14 -19.59
CA VAL A 20 2.87 -19.90 -20.82
C VAL A 20 1.86 -21.00 -20.54
N GLU A 21 0.82 -21.08 -21.37
CA GLU A 21 -0.13 -22.20 -21.37
C GLU A 21 0.26 -23.20 -22.45
N LYS A 22 0.21 -24.48 -22.10
CA LYS A 22 0.36 -25.58 -23.04
C LYS A 22 -0.44 -26.78 -22.58
N ASP A 23 -1.36 -27.22 -23.43
CA ASP A 23 -2.18 -28.41 -23.22
C ASP A 23 -2.92 -28.38 -21.85
N GLY A 24 -3.41 -27.20 -21.44
CA GLY A 24 -4.13 -27.00 -20.18
C GLY A 24 -3.25 -26.91 -18.92
N THR A 25 -1.93 -26.96 -19.07
CA THR A 25 -0.96 -26.72 -17.98
C THR A 25 -0.32 -25.34 -18.14
N TYR A 26 -0.12 -24.64 -17.02
CA TYR A 26 0.53 -23.34 -16.98
C TYR A 26 1.98 -23.46 -16.48
N PHE A 27 2.88 -22.78 -17.17
CA PHE A 27 4.31 -22.74 -16.87
C PHE A 27 4.72 -21.29 -16.63
N GLY A 28 5.33 -21.03 -15.48
CA GLY A 28 5.98 -19.77 -15.18
C GLY A 28 7.45 -19.83 -15.57
N LEU A 29 7.87 -18.94 -16.46
CA LEU A 29 9.23 -18.84 -16.95
C LEU A 29 9.88 -17.53 -16.49
N ALA A 30 11.11 -17.62 -15.98
CA ALA A 30 11.96 -16.47 -15.71
C ALA A 30 13.19 -16.52 -16.63
N ASP A 31 13.43 -15.46 -17.42
CA ASP A 31 14.49 -15.36 -18.42
C ASP A 31 14.54 -16.58 -19.36
N GLY A 32 13.35 -17.06 -19.74
CA GLY A 32 13.17 -18.22 -20.62
C GLY A 32 13.34 -19.60 -19.97
N LYS A 33 13.60 -19.69 -18.66
CA LYS A 33 13.69 -20.96 -17.92
C LYS A 33 12.41 -21.21 -17.14
N ILE A 34 11.86 -22.41 -17.22
CA ILE A 34 10.69 -22.83 -16.41
C ILE A 34 11.13 -22.86 -14.94
N CYS A 35 10.42 -22.13 -14.09
CA CYS A 35 10.66 -22.08 -12.65
C CYS A 35 9.54 -22.75 -11.86
N VAL A 36 8.30 -22.66 -12.35
CA VAL A 36 7.10 -23.18 -11.69
C VAL A 36 6.12 -23.71 -12.73
N GLU A 37 5.29 -24.67 -12.32
CA GLU A 37 4.21 -25.23 -13.12
C GLU A 37 2.97 -25.52 -12.25
N GLY A 38 1.81 -25.60 -12.88
CA GLY A 38 0.52 -25.85 -12.23
C GLY A 38 -0.67 -25.80 -13.21
N ASP A 39 -1.85 -26.04 -12.68
CA ASP A 39 -3.13 -26.07 -13.40
C ASP A 39 -3.96 -24.79 -13.23
N ASP A 40 -3.52 -23.87 -12.37
CA ASP A 40 -4.10 -22.55 -12.17
C ASP A 40 -3.14 -21.44 -12.62
N ALA A 41 -3.61 -20.58 -13.54
CA ALA A 41 -2.80 -19.53 -14.15
C ALA A 41 -2.33 -18.47 -13.13
N ASP A 42 -3.20 -18.09 -12.20
CA ASP A 42 -2.92 -17.04 -11.23
C ASP A 42 -2.00 -17.54 -10.13
N ASP A 43 -2.18 -18.79 -9.67
CA ASP A 43 -1.25 -19.44 -8.73
C ASP A 43 0.15 -19.62 -9.34
N VAL A 44 0.24 -20.08 -10.59
CA VAL A 44 1.54 -20.21 -11.27
C VAL A 44 2.19 -18.85 -11.47
N TRP A 45 1.44 -17.81 -11.86
CA TRP A 45 1.99 -16.45 -11.98
C TRP A 45 2.50 -15.92 -10.63
N ARG A 46 1.73 -16.17 -9.57
CA ARG A 46 2.08 -15.80 -8.20
C ARG A 46 3.38 -16.47 -7.75
N ARG A 47 3.44 -17.80 -7.85
CA ARG A 47 4.63 -18.59 -7.47
C ARG A 47 5.84 -18.25 -8.32
N LEU A 48 5.65 -17.90 -9.60
CA LEU A 48 6.74 -17.44 -10.46
C LEU A 48 7.38 -16.16 -9.92
N HIS A 49 6.58 -15.20 -9.48
CA HIS A 49 7.08 -13.98 -8.86
C HIS A 49 7.83 -14.28 -7.56
N ASP A 50 7.28 -15.15 -6.71
CA ASP A 50 7.91 -15.56 -5.44
C ASP A 50 9.28 -16.23 -5.68
N GLU A 51 9.36 -17.22 -6.60
CA GLU A 51 10.60 -17.91 -6.94
C GLU A 51 11.62 -16.98 -7.63
N SER A 52 11.15 -16.07 -8.48
CA SER A 52 12.03 -15.13 -9.16
C SER A 52 12.59 -14.08 -8.21
N GLY A 53 11.81 -13.67 -7.21
CA GLY A 53 12.20 -12.70 -6.17
C GLY A 53 13.37 -13.17 -5.34
N LYS A 54 13.48 -14.49 -5.08
CA LYS A 54 14.60 -15.10 -4.33
C LYS A 54 15.99 -14.81 -4.87
N SER A 55 16.10 -14.37 -6.11
CA SER A 55 17.37 -14.02 -6.74
C SER A 55 17.82 -12.57 -6.50
N ASP A 56 16.94 -11.71 -5.99
CA ASP A 56 17.29 -10.33 -5.62
C ASP A 56 18.14 -10.33 -4.34
N PRO A 57 19.29 -9.62 -4.28
CA PRO A 57 20.14 -9.60 -3.10
C PRO A 57 19.46 -9.04 -1.84
N ASP A 58 18.42 -8.21 -2.01
CA ASP A 58 17.65 -7.67 -0.89
C ASP A 58 16.48 -8.58 -0.48
N TYR A 59 16.22 -9.67 -1.22
CA TYR A 59 15.15 -10.60 -0.90
C TYR A 59 15.42 -11.39 0.39
N PHE A 60 14.43 -11.40 1.28
CA PHE A 60 14.39 -12.30 2.44
C PHE A 60 13.00 -12.91 2.69
N GLY A 61 12.03 -12.66 1.81
CA GLY A 61 10.69 -13.23 1.86
C GLY A 61 9.84 -12.75 3.06
N TYR A 62 8.59 -13.23 3.13
CA TYR A 62 7.70 -12.88 4.24
C TYR A 62 8.22 -13.38 5.60
N SER A 63 8.84 -14.56 5.66
CA SER A 63 9.47 -15.07 6.88
C SER A 63 10.61 -14.16 7.38
N GLY A 64 11.45 -13.64 6.48
CA GLY A 64 12.48 -12.68 6.84
C GLY A 64 11.90 -11.35 7.29
N ALA A 65 10.84 -10.88 6.64
CA ALA A 65 10.12 -9.66 7.04
C ALA A 65 9.54 -9.80 8.44
N ARG A 66 8.90 -10.94 8.72
CA ARG A 66 8.36 -11.30 10.03
C ARG A 66 9.45 -11.31 11.09
N ASN A 67 10.57 -11.99 10.84
CA ASN A 67 11.69 -12.04 11.78
C ASN A 67 12.27 -10.65 12.07
N ARG A 68 12.37 -9.79 11.05
CA ARG A 68 12.81 -8.40 11.22
C ARG A 68 11.84 -7.60 12.09
N PHE A 69 10.54 -7.70 11.83
CA PHE A 69 9.52 -7.05 12.65
C PHE A 69 9.59 -7.49 14.12
N LEU A 70 9.67 -8.80 14.36
CA LEU A 70 9.77 -9.37 15.71
C LEU A 70 11.09 -9.03 16.44
N LYS A 71 12.15 -8.65 15.71
CA LYS A 71 13.37 -8.12 16.33
C LYS A 71 13.13 -6.77 17.02
N PHE A 72 12.31 -5.91 16.43
CA PHE A 72 11.94 -4.61 17.01
C PHE A 72 10.77 -4.72 17.98
N PHE A 73 9.81 -5.60 17.69
CA PHE A 73 8.62 -5.84 18.52
C PHE A 73 8.48 -7.33 18.83
N PRO A 74 9.22 -7.87 19.82
CA PRO A 74 9.23 -9.31 20.14
C PRO A 74 7.86 -9.90 20.48
N ASN A 75 6.96 -9.06 21.01
CA ASN A 75 5.60 -9.43 21.39
C ASN A 75 4.56 -9.07 20.30
N GLY A 76 5.01 -8.69 19.11
CA GLY A 76 4.20 -8.42 17.93
C GLY A 76 3.26 -7.21 18.06
N PHE A 77 2.19 -7.22 17.26
CA PHE A 77 1.23 -6.12 17.12
C PHE A 77 0.44 -5.79 18.39
N HIS A 78 0.37 -6.70 19.35
CA HIS A 78 -0.42 -6.53 20.58
C HIS A 78 0.42 -6.05 21.76
N SER A 79 1.66 -5.65 21.51
CA SER A 79 2.57 -5.13 22.53
C SER A 79 2.36 -3.63 22.77
N ASP A 80 2.51 -3.20 24.02
CA ASP A 80 2.41 -1.77 24.39
C ASP A 80 3.44 -0.91 23.65
N GLY A 81 4.66 -1.43 23.47
CA GLY A 81 5.72 -0.74 22.73
C GLY A 81 5.35 -0.49 21.28
N TYR A 82 4.76 -1.49 20.61
CA TYR A 82 4.23 -1.32 19.25
C TYR A 82 3.06 -0.32 19.22
N ALA A 83 2.11 -0.46 20.15
CA ALA A 83 0.94 0.40 20.20
C ALA A 83 1.34 1.88 20.32
N LEU A 84 2.22 2.18 21.28
CA LEU A 84 2.70 3.54 21.55
C LEU A 84 3.45 4.16 20.37
N GLN A 85 4.35 3.40 19.73
CA GLN A 85 5.22 3.93 18.68
C GLN A 85 4.53 4.03 17.32
N GLU A 86 3.69 3.05 16.98
CA GLU A 86 3.22 2.88 15.60
C GLU A 86 1.71 2.93 15.43
N ARG A 87 0.89 2.66 16.47
CA ARG A 87 -0.56 2.53 16.27
C ARG A 87 -1.38 3.65 16.89
N ASP A 88 -1.14 4.00 18.14
CA ASP A 88 -2.08 4.78 18.94
C ASP A 88 -2.35 6.16 18.34
N TYR A 89 -1.32 6.83 17.83
CA TYR A 89 -1.50 8.14 17.18
C TYR A 89 -2.30 8.05 15.87
N LYS A 90 -2.19 6.94 15.12
CA LYS A 90 -2.97 6.69 13.89
C LYS A 90 -4.43 6.40 14.23
N VAL A 91 -4.68 5.63 15.29
CA VAL A 91 -6.03 5.35 15.82
C VAL A 91 -6.68 6.62 16.34
N ALA A 92 -5.95 7.46 17.09
CA ALA A 92 -6.45 8.74 17.57
C ALA A 92 -6.80 9.69 16.41
N ALA A 93 -5.95 9.74 15.36
CA ALA A 93 -6.23 10.50 14.14
C ALA A 93 -7.51 10.00 13.44
N LYS A 94 -7.68 8.68 13.32
CA LYS A 94 -8.91 8.06 12.81
C LYS A 94 -10.13 8.46 13.64
N GLN A 95 -10.10 8.28 14.96
CA GLN A 95 -11.24 8.59 15.84
C GLN A 95 -11.66 10.06 15.73
N LYS A 96 -10.67 10.96 15.63
CA LYS A 96 -10.92 12.38 15.41
C LYS A 96 -11.59 12.62 14.05
N LEU A 97 -11.11 11.96 13.01
CA LEU A 97 -11.67 12.06 11.67
C LEU A 97 -13.11 11.52 11.63
N ASP A 98 -13.36 10.35 12.21
CA ASP A 98 -14.69 9.73 12.29
C ASP A 98 -15.71 10.63 13.03
N THR A 99 -15.25 11.44 13.98
CA THR A 99 -16.10 12.39 14.72
C THR A 99 -16.34 13.69 13.94
N SER A 100 -15.28 14.25 13.33
CA SER A 100 -15.30 15.62 12.80
C SER A 100 -15.57 15.72 11.30
N ALA A 101 -15.24 14.67 10.55
CA ALA A 101 -15.53 14.49 9.13
C ALA A 101 -15.85 13.01 8.85
N PRO A 102 -17.02 12.51 9.32
CA PRO A 102 -17.44 11.13 9.07
C PRO A 102 -17.46 10.84 7.57
N LEU A 103 -17.15 9.59 7.18
CA LEU A 103 -16.99 9.21 5.76
C LEU A 103 -18.24 9.50 4.92
N GLU A 104 -19.41 9.04 5.37
CA GLU A 104 -20.69 9.16 4.66
C GLU A 104 -21.13 10.62 4.56
N ALA A 105 -20.89 11.40 5.62
CA ALA A 105 -21.15 12.84 5.63
C ALA A 105 -20.20 13.58 4.70
N SER A 106 -18.92 13.21 4.68
CA SER A 106 -17.90 13.81 3.81
C SER A 106 -18.15 13.53 2.32
N ALA A 107 -18.79 12.41 1.98
CA ALA A 107 -19.12 12.07 0.59
C ALA A 107 -20.15 13.03 -0.03
N ASN A 108 -21.06 13.58 0.77
CA ASN A 108 -22.21 14.36 0.29
C ASN A 108 -22.31 15.78 0.86
N GLY A 109 -21.52 16.11 1.89
CA GLY A 109 -21.53 17.40 2.55
C GLY A 109 -20.36 18.31 2.15
N THR A 110 -20.28 19.44 2.85
CA THR A 110 -19.27 20.50 2.65
C THR A 110 -18.75 20.99 4.00
N GLY A 111 -17.66 21.76 4.01
CA GLY A 111 -17.14 22.41 5.21
C GLY A 111 -16.21 21.54 6.08
N PHE A 112 -15.79 20.38 5.59
CA PHE A 112 -14.91 19.45 6.31
C PHE A 112 -13.41 19.75 6.18
N GLY A 113 -13.03 20.81 5.44
CA GLY A 113 -11.63 21.12 5.11
C GLY A 113 -10.71 21.23 6.32
N GLU A 114 -11.09 21.99 7.36
CA GLU A 114 -10.27 22.14 8.58
C GLU A 114 -10.22 20.86 9.43
N ALA A 115 -11.32 20.11 9.48
CA ALA A 115 -11.38 18.83 10.19
C ALA A 115 -10.39 17.82 9.59
N ILE A 116 -10.41 17.69 8.27
CA ILE A 116 -9.48 16.85 7.52
C ILE A 116 -8.05 17.34 7.64
N LEU A 117 -7.81 18.65 7.53
CA LEU A 117 -6.47 19.23 7.73
C LEU A 117 -5.93 18.91 9.13
N SER A 118 -6.79 18.94 10.15
CA SER A 118 -6.38 18.54 11.49
C SER A 118 -5.99 17.08 11.58
N ALA A 119 -6.67 16.17 10.87
CA ALA A 119 -6.27 14.76 10.81
C ALA A 119 -4.88 14.62 10.17
N TYR A 120 -4.66 15.23 9.00
CA TYR A 120 -3.35 15.25 8.33
C TYR A 120 -2.19 15.75 9.19
N ARG A 121 -2.45 16.69 10.09
CA ARG A 121 -1.44 17.23 11.03
C ARG A 121 -1.16 16.32 12.23
N SER A 122 -2.12 15.47 12.60
CA SER A 122 -2.02 14.59 13.77
C SER A 122 -1.17 13.33 13.57
N THR A 123 -0.65 13.10 12.36
CA THR A 123 0.26 11.98 12.06
C THR A 123 1.57 12.44 11.42
N ASN A 124 2.58 11.58 11.47
CA ASN A 124 3.89 11.76 10.84
C ASN A 124 3.98 11.18 9.40
N LEU A 125 2.86 10.73 8.82
CA LEU A 125 2.84 10.02 7.52
C LEU A 125 3.22 10.91 6.33
N LEU A 126 2.81 12.19 6.37
CA LEU A 126 3.12 13.17 5.35
C LEU A 126 4.33 14.03 5.73
N SER A 127 5.16 14.34 4.74
CA SER A 127 6.25 15.31 4.90
C SER A 127 5.70 16.73 5.17
N PRO A 128 6.49 17.62 5.79
CA PRO A 128 6.09 19.01 6.00
C PRO A 128 5.67 19.72 4.70
N PHE A 129 6.38 19.47 3.59
CA PHE A 129 6.05 20.06 2.28
C PHE A 129 4.71 19.59 1.72
N GLU A 130 4.37 18.31 1.91
CA GLU A 130 3.06 17.78 1.52
C GLU A 130 1.95 18.39 2.39
N LYS A 131 2.16 18.51 3.71
CA LYS A 131 1.20 19.17 4.61
C LYS A 131 0.91 20.61 4.19
N THR A 132 1.93 21.38 3.81
CA THR A 132 1.77 22.78 3.37
C THR A 132 0.97 22.90 2.08
N ARG A 133 1.26 22.09 1.06
CA ARG A 133 0.48 22.12 -0.19
C ARG A 133 -0.95 21.67 0.03
N LEU A 134 -1.15 20.63 0.81
CA LEU A 134 -2.48 20.11 1.10
C LEU A 134 -3.32 21.09 1.93
N GLN A 135 -2.71 21.86 2.82
CA GLN A 135 -3.38 22.96 3.50
C GLN A 135 -3.96 23.98 2.51
N ALA A 136 -3.23 24.32 1.44
CA ALA A 136 -3.73 25.24 0.42
C ALA A 136 -4.95 24.66 -0.32
N VAL A 137 -4.94 23.35 -0.61
CA VAL A 137 -6.10 22.64 -1.18
C VAL A 137 -7.31 22.70 -0.25
N LEU A 138 -7.12 22.34 1.03
CA LEU A 138 -8.18 22.19 2.03
C LEU A 138 -8.76 23.52 2.53
N ARG A 139 -8.05 24.63 2.34
CA ARG A 139 -8.53 26.00 2.60
C ARG A 139 -8.94 26.74 1.33
N GLY A 140 -8.77 26.11 0.17
CA GLY A 140 -9.03 26.70 -1.13
C GLY A 140 -10.44 26.39 -1.65
N PRO A 141 -10.79 26.95 -2.82
CA PRO A 141 -12.09 26.74 -3.45
C PRO A 141 -12.34 25.28 -3.90
N ARG A 142 -11.30 24.43 -3.90
CA ARG A 142 -11.39 23.01 -4.26
C ARG A 142 -11.61 22.09 -3.06
N ALA A 143 -11.63 22.61 -1.82
CA ALA A 143 -11.67 21.82 -0.60
C ALA A 143 -12.82 20.79 -0.60
N ASP A 144 -14.06 21.26 -0.74
CA ASP A 144 -15.24 20.37 -0.69
C ASP A 144 -15.24 19.32 -1.81
N ARG A 145 -14.77 19.69 -3.01
CA ARG A 145 -14.64 18.76 -4.14
C ARG A 145 -13.62 17.67 -3.84
N PHE A 146 -12.46 18.03 -3.28
CA PHE A 146 -11.44 17.06 -2.89
C PHE A 146 -11.97 16.12 -1.81
N VAL A 147 -12.58 16.65 -0.76
CA VAL A 147 -13.10 15.86 0.35
C VAL A 147 -14.18 14.87 -0.12
N SER A 148 -15.16 15.35 -0.88
CA SER A 148 -16.22 14.49 -1.44
C SER A 148 -15.65 13.42 -2.36
N ALA A 149 -14.69 13.76 -3.22
CA ALA A 149 -14.04 12.79 -4.10
C ALA A 149 -13.24 11.74 -3.32
N ALA A 150 -12.52 12.13 -2.27
CA ALA A 150 -11.75 11.22 -1.43
C ALA A 150 -12.68 10.24 -0.67
N ALA A 151 -13.79 10.75 -0.13
CA ALA A 151 -14.79 9.93 0.55
C ALA A 151 -15.47 8.94 -0.42
N LYS A 152 -15.83 9.39 -1.63
CA LYS A 152 -16.39 8.51 -2.66
C LYS A 152 -15.39 7.44 -3.12
N PHE A 153 -14.13 7.80 -3.31
CA PHE A 153 -13.06 6.85 -3.62
C PHE A 153 -12.86 5.81 -2.50
N THR A 154 -13.01 6.22 -1.24
CA THR A 154 -12.97 5.30 -0.09
C THR A 154 -14.15 4.31 -0.13
N LEU A 155 -15.36 4.80 -0.39
CA LEU A 155 -16.56 3.95 -0.42
C LEU A 155 -16.58 2.98 -1.61
N ALA A 156 -16.13 3.44 -2.79
CA ALA A 156 -16.15 2.68 -4.03
C ALA A 156 -14.94 3.05 -4.92
N PRO A 157 -13.75 2.48 -4.63
CA PRO A 157 -12.56 2.77 -5.41
C PRO A 157 -12.72 2.27 -6.85
N SER A 158 -12.45 3.14 -7.81
CA SER A 158 -12.48 2.84 -9.23
C SER A 158 -11.47 3.72 -9.98
N GLU A 159 -11.15 3.34 -11.21
CA GLU A 159 -10.30 4.15 -12.09
C GLU A 159 -10.87 5.56 -12.29
N SER A 160 -12.19 5.68 -12.48
CA SER A 160 -12.87 6.97 -12.60
C SER A 160 -12.74 7.82 -11.33
N ALA A 161 -12.96 7.22 -10.15
CA ALA A 161 -12.85 7.97 -8.89
C ALA A 161 -11.41 8.42 -8.60
N LEU A 162 -10.40 7.60 -8.96
CA LEU A 162 -9.00 7.98 -8.87
C LEU A 162 -8.63 9.09 -9.87
N HIS A 163 -9.19 9.03 -11.09
CA HIS A 163 -9.02 10.07 -12.10
C HIS A 163 -9.59 11.42 -11.65
N ASP A 164 -10.76 11.42 -11.02
CA ASP A 164 -11.37 12.63 -10.45
C ASP A 164 -10.48 13.26 -9.38
N LEU A 165 -9.97 12.45 -8.45
CA LEU A 165 -9.01 12.88 -7.43
C LEU A 165 -7.75 13.49 -8.05
N SER A 166 -7.18 12.81 -9.06
CA SER A 166 -6.01 13.30 -9.80
C SER A 166 -6.26 14.66 -10.42
N THR A 167 -7.41 14.84 -11.09
CA THR A 167 -7.80 16.10 -11.73
C THR A 167 -7.98 17.24 -10.72
N ILE A 168 -8.56 16.96 -9.56
CA ILE A 168 -8.76 17.97 -8.50
C ILE A 168 -7.42 18.42 -7.90
N LEU A 169 -6.48 17.50 -7.70
CA LEU A 169 -5.23 17.75 -6.98
C LEU A 169 -4.07 18.22 -7.87
N LYS A 170 -4.16 17.99 -9.20
CA LYS A 170 -3.11 18.34 -10.17
C LYS A 170 -2.70 19.82 -10.13
N PRO A 171 -3.60 20.82 -10.00
CA PRO A 171 -3.20 22.23 -10.00
C PRO A 171 -2.33 22.65 -8.80
N ASP A 172 -2.36 21.89 -7.70
CA ASP A 172 -1.61 22.18 -6.46
C ASP A 172 -0.38 21.27 -6.28
N ASP A 173 0.01 20.51 -7.32
CA ASP A 173 1.06 19.46 -7.24
C ASP A 173 0.81 18.46 -6.09
N CYS A 174 -0.47 18.13 -5.85
CA CYS A 174 -0.90 17.23 -4.77
C CYS A 174 -1.40 15.88 -5.27
N ALA A 175 -1.39 15.62 -6.58
CA ALA A 175 -1.80 14.34 -7.17
C ALA A 175 -0.74 13.25 -6.90
N LYS A 176 -0.61 12.84 -5.64
CA LYS A 176 0.42 11.93 -5.12
C LYS A 176 -0.21 10.81 -4.29
N TRP A 177 0.38 9.61 -4.34
CA TRP A 177 -0.10 8.43 -3.63
C TRP A 177 -0.30 8.65 -2.13
N THR A 178 0.64 9.36 -1.50
CA THR A 178 0.58 9.75 -0.08
C THR A 178 -0.64 10.63 0.22
N VAL A 179 -1.07 11.49 -0.70
CA VAL A 179 -2.26 12.33 -0.49
C VAL A 179 -3.54 11.52 -0.67
N VAL A 180 -3.65 10.77 -1.77
CA VAL A 180 -4.90 10.09 -2.15
C VAL A 180 -5.21 8.84 -1.32
N THR A 181 -4.19 8.19 -0.74
CA THR A 181 -4.40 7.00 0.12
C THR A 181 -4.57 7.33 1.60
N TYR A 182 -4.28 8.55 2.04
CA TYR A 182 -4.32 8.93 3.46
C TYR A 182 -5.72 8.86 4.06
N LEU A 183 -6.71 9.49 3.42
CA LEU A 183 -8.07 9.51 3.96
C LEU A 183 -8.75 8.13 3.87
N PRO A 184 -8.66 7.38 2.75
CA PRO A 184 -9.16 6.01 2.71
C PRO A 184 -8.57 5.14 3.82
N PHE A 185 -7.26 5.25 4.05
CA PHE A 185 -6.56 4.53 5.12
C PHE A 185 -7.09 4.84 6.52
N LEU A 186 -7.39 6.10 6.84
CA LEU A 186 -7.93 6.45 8.17
C LEU A 186 -9.42 6.15 8.29
N TRP A 187 -10.22 6.38 7.25
CA TRP A 187 -11.66 6.12 7.31
C TRP A 187 -11.99 4.62 7.37
N GLN A 188 -11.35 3.79 6.54
CA GLN A 188 -11.59 2.35 6.48
C GLN A 188 -10.26 1.57 6.43
N PRO A 189 -9.49 1.53 7.54
CA PRO A 189 -8.24 0.78 7.61
C PRO A 189 -8.44 -0.72 7.41
N ASP A 190 -9.65 -1.24 7.61
CA ASP A 190 -10.04 -2.61 7.32
C ASP A 190 -10.00 -2.95 5.81
N LYS A 191 -10.10 -1.93 4.94
CA LYS A 191 -10.11 -2.10 3.47
C LYS A 191 -8.93 -1.44 2.76
N HIS A 192 -8.38 -0.38 3.33
CA HIS A 192 -7.39 0.46 2.68
C HIS A 192 -6.07 0.50 3.45
N ILE A 193 -5.01 0.82 2.73
CA ILE A 193 -3.66 0.99 3.27
C ILE A 193 -3.04 2.28 2.73
N PHE A 194 -2.27 2.97 3.56
CA PHE A 194 -1.53 4.16 3.14
C PHE A 194 -0.27 3.76 2.36
N LEU A 195 -0.07 4.39 1.20
CA LEU A 195 1.08 4.16 0.34
C LEU A 195 2.18 5.19 0.63
N LYS A 196 3.29 4.71 1.19
CA LYS A 196 4.57 5.44 1.22
C LYS A 196 5.49 4.87 0.13
N PRO A 197 5.58 5.52 -1.05
CA PRO A 197 6.22 4.99 -2.25
C PRO A 197 7.49 4.15 -2.05
N GLU A 198 8.58 4.77 -1.60
CA GLU A 198 9.89 4.13 -1.57
C GLU A 198 9.93 2.94 -0.61
N VAL A 199 9.33 3.10 0.58
CA VAL A 199 9.32 2.06 1.61
C VAL A 199 8.41 0.89 1.21
N THR A 200 7.25 1.17 0.63
CA THR A 200 6.35 0.10 0.16
C THR A 200 6.95 -0.64 -1.05
N LYS A 201 7.64 0.06 -1.95
CA LYS A 201 8.34 -0.54 -3.09
C LYS A 201 9.50 -1.43 -2.62
N ASP A 202 10.33 -0.93 -1.73
CA ASP A 202 11.45 -1.67 -1.13
C ASP A 202 10.96 -2.92 -0.38
N TYR A 203 9.91 -2.79 0.44
CA TYR A 203 9.26 -3.95 1.06
C TYR A 203 8.78 -4.97 0.02
N ALA A 204 8.07 -4.53 -1.03
CA ALA A 204 7.58 -5.40 -2.08
C ALA A 204 8.73 -6.15 -2.78
N THR A 205 9.88 -5.51 -3.02
CA THR A 205 11.09 -6.17 -3.54
C THR A 205 11.56 -7.26 -2.58
N ARG A 206 11.70 -6.95 -1.29
CA ARG A 206 12.23 -7.86 -0.26
C ARG A 206 11.38 -9.11 -0.06
N VAL A 207 10.08 -9.03 -0.33
CA VAL A 207 9.15 -10.17 -0.26
C VAL A 207 8.81 -10.78 -1.62
N GLY A 208 9.36 -10.27 -2.73
CA GLY A 208 9.14 -10.80 -4.08
C GLY A 208 7.78 -10.45 -4.70
N HIS A 209 7.10 -9.42 -4.20
CA HIS A 209 5.75 -9.06 -4.65
C HIS A 209 5.75 -8.25 -5.98
N PRO A 210 4.79 -8.50 -6.91
CA PRO A 210 4.69 -7.78 -8.18
C PRO A 210 4.61 -6.25 -8.10
N PHE A 211 4.14 -5.72 -6.97
CA PHE A 211 4.04 -4.28 -6.71
C PHE A 211 5.36 -3.55 -6.97
N ALA A 212 6.50 -4.18 -6.68
CA ALA A 212 7.84 -3.60 -6.88
C ALA A 212 8.09 -3.19 -8.35
N SER A 213 7.52 -3.94 -9.29
CA SER A 213 7.66 -3.71 -10.74
C SER A 213 6.56 -2.84 -11.32
N ILE A 214 5.34 -2.92 -10.78
CA ILE A 214 4.17 -2.20 -11.29
C ILE A 214 4.14 -0.75 -10.79
N TYR A 215 4.76 -0.46 -9.63
CA TYR A 215 4.73 0.87 -9.03
C TYR A 215 5.17 1.98 -10.00
N THR A 216 4.31 2.99 -10.14
CA THR A 216 4.63 4.27 -10.80
C THR A 216 4.20 5.44 -9.90
N PRO A 217 4.88 6.60 -9.97
CA PRO A 217 4.45 7.79 -9.22
C PRO A 217 3.12 8.38 -9.69
N SER A 218 2.73 8.11 -10.95
CA SER A 218 1.42 8.49 -11.49
C SER A 218 0.30 7.73 -10.80
N LEU A 219 -0.84 8.41 -10.62
CA LEU A 219 -2.06 7.81 -10.05
C LEU A 219 -2.73 6.87 -11.07
N ASP A 220 -2.20 5.66 -11.18
CA ASP A 220 -2.71 4.53 -11.97
C ASP A 220 -3.48 3.56 -11.06
N PHE A 221 -4.71 3.21 -11.44
CA PHE A 221 -5.54 2.31 -10.65
C PHE A 221 -4.94 0.91 -10.49
N ASN A 222 -4.12 0.43 -11.43
CA ASN A 222 -3.42 -0.85 -11.32
C ASN A 222 -2.38 -0.86 -10.19
N VAL A 223 -1.74 0.28 -9.93
CA VAL A 223 -0.82 0.43 -8.79
C VAL A 223 -1.60 0.33 -7.48
N TYR A 224 -2.78 0.97 -7.42
CA TYR A 224 -3.64 0.88 -6.24
C TYR A 224 -4.19 -0.54 -6.01
N ALA A 225 -4.62 -1.23 -7.06
CA ALA A 225 -5.05 -2.63 -6.97
C ALA A 225 -3.91 -3.54 -6.50
N SER A 226 -2.70 -3.37 -7.04
CA SER A 226 -1.52 -4.12 -6.63
C SER A 226 -1.09 -3.82 -5.19
N LEU A 227 -1.32 -2.59 -4.69
CA LEU A 227 -1.11 -2.24 -3.29
C LEU A 227 -2.07 -2.99 -2.36
N LEU A 228 -3.34 -3.13 -2.74
CA LEU A 228 -4.32 -3.90 -1.96
C LEU A 228 -4.00 -5.39 -1.95
N ASP A 229 -3.52 -5.95 -3.07
CA ASP A 229 -3.00 -7.34 -3.13
C ASP A 229 -1.79 -7.52 -2.20
N LEU A 230 -0.83 -6.58 -2.22
CA LEU A 230 0.33 -6.60 -1.31
C LEU A 230 -0.09 -6.61 0.16
N ARG A 231 -1.06 -5.75 0.52
CA ARG A 231 -1.64 -5.71 1.87
C ARG A 231 -2.24 -7.07 2.23
N GLN A 232 -3.13 -7.59 1.38
CA GLN A 232 -3.87 -8.83 1.65
C GLN A 232 -2.92 -10.02 1.83
N ARG A 233 -1.90 -10.14 0.98
CA ARG A 233 -0.88 -11.20 1.13
C ARG A 233 -0.08 -11.06 2.40
N THR A 234 0.33 -9.84 2.73
CA THR A 234 1.01 -9.57 4.00
C THR A 234 0.14 -9.94 5.20
N GLU A 235 -1.17 -9.70 5.15
CA GLU A 235 -2.12 -10.14 6.19
C GLU A 235 -2.16 -11.65 6.34
N MET A 236 -2.22 -12.39 5.22
CA MET A 236 -2.23 -13.85 5.24
C MET A 236 -0.95 -14.43 5.83
N GLU A 237 0.20 -13.90 5.42
CA GLU A 237 1.53 -14.35 5.86
C GLU A 237 1.82 -14.01 7.33
N LEU A 238 1.06 -13.08 7.92
CA LEU A 238 1.17 -12.66 9.32
C LEU A 238 -0.03 -13.08 10.16
N ALA A 239 -0.88 -13.99 9.67
CA ALA A 239 -2.13 -14.36 10.34
C ALA A 239 -1.91 -14.90 11.77
N ASP A 240 -0.77 -15.55 12.02
CA ASP A 240 -0.37 -16.05 13.35
C ASP A 240 -0.11 -14.92 14.35
N LEU A 241 0.37 -13.77 13.88
CA LEU A 241 0.59 -12.56 14.69
C LEU A 241 -0.67 -11.72 14.89
N LYS A 242 -1.78 -12.08 14.21
CA LYS A 242 -3.11 -11.47 14.35
C LYS A 242 -3.10 -9.93 14.16
N PRO A 243 -2.64 -9.40 13.01
CA PRO A 243 -2.82 -7.98 12.70
C PRO A 243 -4.31 -7.62 12.71
N ARG A 244 -4.64 -6.41 13.15
CA ARG A 244 -6.03 -5.94 13.31
C ARG A 244 -6.63 -5.36 12.05
N ASP A 245 -5.82 -4.62 11.29
CA ASP A 245 -6.26 -3.84 10.13
C ASP A 245 -5.04 -3.33 9.32
N GLY A 246 -5.31 -2.54 8.30
CA GLY A 246 -4.31 -1.87 7.48
C GLY A 246 -3.37 -0.94 8.25
N ILE A 247 -3.68 -0.50 9.48
CA ILE A 247 -2.73 0.26 10.31
C ILE A 247 -1.59 -0.65 10.76
N ASP A 248 -1.91 -1.88 11.19
CA ASP A 248 -0.90 -2.86 11.57
C ASP A 248 -0.01 -3.22 10.37
N ILE A 249 -0.62 -3.44 9.20
CA ILE A 249 0.09 -3.81 7.98
C ILE A 249 0.94 -2.67 7.43
N GLN A 250 0.42 -1.44 7.41
CA GLN A 250 1.20 -0.28 6.98
C GLN A 250 2.42 -0.07 7.87
N SER A 251 2.25 -0.23 9.18
CA SER A 251 3.34 -0.08 10.15
C SER A 251 4.35 -1.21 10.01
N PHE A 252 3.91 -2.44 9.76
CA PHE A 252 4.81 -3.56 9.47
C PHE A 252 5.70 -3.28 8.25
N ILE A 253 5.10 -2.84 7.14
CA ILE A 253 5.83 -2.45 5.92
C ILE A 253 6.84 -1.35 6.23
N TRP A 254 6.44 -0.36 7.03
CA TRP A 254 7.30 0.74 7.47
C TRP A 254 8.50 0.25 8.29
N ILE A 255 8.27 -0.58 9.30
CA ILE A 255 9.31 -1.14 10.17
C ILE A 255 10.28 -2.00 9.38
N VAL A 256 9.76 -2.86 8.50
CA VAL A 256 10.60 -3.74 7.70
C VAL A 256 11.46 -2.93 6.73
N GLY A 257 10.90 -1.92 6.06
CA GLY A 257 11.61 -1.14 5.05
C GLY A 257 12.57 -0.08 5.61
N ASP A 258 12.18 0.65 6.66
CA ASP A 258 12.88 1.89 7.08
C ASP A 258 13.62 1.78 8.42
N TYR A 259 13.15 0.98 9.39
CA TYR A 259 13.82 0.91 10.70
C TYR A 259 15.28 0.42 10.55
N ARG A 260 16.19 1.06 11.30
CA ARG A 260 17.63 0.72 11.33
C ARG A 260 18.03 0.35 12.75
N GLU A 261 18.89 -0.67 12.88
CA GLU A 261 19.45 -1.05 14.18
C GLU A 261 20.29 0.09 14.76
N GLY A 262 20.12 0.39 16.06
CA GLY A 262 20.79 1.52 16.72
C GLY A 262 20.19 2.90 16.41
N ARG A 263 19.12 2.97 15.61
CA ARG A 263 18.25 4.14 15.43
C ARG A 263 16.80 3.68 15.60
N GLU A 264 16.46 3.26 16.81
CA GLU A 264 15.06 3.25 17.22
C GLU A 264 14.58 4.68 17.08
N ALA A 265 13.66 4.91 16.15
CA ALA A 265 13.35 6.24 15.69
C ALA A 265 12.73 7.04 16.82
N VAL A 266 13.56 7.83 17.50
CA VAL A 266 13.11 8.98 18.29
C VAL A 266 12.60 9.98 17.27
N TYR A 267 11.34 9.83 16.89
CA TYR A 267 10.59 10.91 16.26
C TYR A 267 10.19 11.86 17.40
N GLU A 268 11.04 12.85 17.68
CA GLU A 268 10.61 14.05 18.41
C GLU A 268 9.49 14.78 17.63
#